data_AF-A0A5C5T4S7-F1
#
_entry.id   AF-A0A5C5T4S7-F1
#
_cell.length_a   1.000
_cell.length_b   1.000
_cell.length_c   1.000
_cell.angle_alpha   90.00
_cell.angle_beta   90.00
_cell.angle_gamma   90.00
#
_symmetry.space_group_name_H-M   'P 1'
#
loop_
_entity.id
_entity.type
_entity.pdbx_description
1 polymer ?
#
loop_
_entity_poly.entity_id
_entity_poly.type
_entity_poly.pdbx_seq_one_letter_code
_entity_poly.pdbx_strand_id
1 'polypeptide(L)' 'MKKWTICFMLGSILLTSRVYLSTLLSTKWIITGALLSVIGGAIMGGSSFFLPKPTNKSCGNL' A
#
# COMPACT_ATOMS: atom_id res chain seq x y z
N MET A 1 -10.56 -37.32 27.59
CA MET A 1 -10.56 -35.84 27.65
C MET A 1 -11.06 -35.24 26.34
N LYS A 2 -12.32 -35.51 25.99
CA LYS A 2 -12.89 -35.29 24.64
C LYS A 2 -13.09 -33.81 24.31
N LYS A 3 -13.48 -33.02 25.33
CA LYS A 3 -13.71 -31.56 25.22
C LYS A 3 -12.46 -30.77 24.81
N TRP A 4 -11.31 -31.15 25.35
CA TRP A 4 -10.03 -30.51 25.03
C TRP A 4 -9.61 -30.73 23.57
N THR A 5 -9.82 -31.95 23.05
CA THR A 5 -9.51 -32.28 21.66
C THR A 5 -10.33 -31.44 20.67
N ILE A 6 -11.61 -31.20 20.97
CA ILE A 6 -12.49 -30.41 20.09
C ILE A 6 -12.07 -28.94 20.06
N CYS A 7 -11.73 -28.34 21.22
CA CYS A 7 -11.23 -26.97 21.30
C CYS A 7 -9.91 -26.80 20.55
N PHE A 8 -9.01 -27.78 20.63
CA PHE A 8 -7.72 -27.75 19.93
C PHE A 8 -7.88 -27.81 18.40
N MET A 9 -8.81 -28.62 17.91
CA MET A 9 -9.13 -28.71 16.49
C MET A 9 -9.78 -27.40 15.98
N LEU A 10 -10.73 -26.85 16.73
CA LEU A 10 -11.35 -25.56 16.38
C LEU A 10 -10.33 -24.42 16.33
N GLY A 11 -9.40 -24.38 17.29
CA GLY A 11 -8.33 -23.39 17.34
C GLY A 11 -7.38 -23.49 16.14
N SER A 12 -7.05 -24.71 15.73
CA SER A 12 -6.16 -24.95 14.57
C SER A 12 -6.81 -24.50 13.24
N ILE A 13 -8.12 -24.74 13.10
CA ILE A 13 -8.89 -24.29 11.93
C ILE A 13 -8.99 -22.75 11.89
N LEU A 14 -9.29 -22.11 13.01
CA LEU A 14 -9.32 -20.66 13.10
C LEU A 14 -7.95 -20.03 12.79
N LEU A 15 -6.87 -20.63 13.29
CA LEU A 15 -5.51 -20.15 13.06
C LEU A 15 -5.17 -20.18 11.56
N THR A 16 -5.45 -21.31 10.90
CA THR A 16 -5.16 -21.51 9.47
C THR A 16 -5.98 -20.55 8.60
N SER A 17 -7.27 -20.39 8.93
CA SER A 17 -8.16 -19.43 8.26
C SER A 17 -7.64 -17.99 8.39
N ARG A 18 -7.25 -17.58 9.60
CA ARG A 18 -6.76 -16.21 9.87
C ARG A 18 -5.46 -15.91 9.14
N VAL A 19 -4.52 -16.86 9.10
CA VAL A 19 -3.27 -16.72 8.35
C VAL A 19 -3.59 -16.61 6.86
N TYR A 20 -4.42 -17.50 6.31
CA TYR A 20 -4.80 -17.48 4.89
C TYR A 20 -5.44 -16.16 4.45
N LEU A 21 -6.41 -15.66 5.24
CA LEU A 21 -7.04 -14.36 5.02
C LEU A 21 -6.04 -13.21 5.13
N SER A 22 -5.11 -13.25 6.08
CA SER A 22 -4.07 -12.22 6.23
C SER A 22 -3.12 -12.17 5.05
N THR A 23 -2.71 -13.33 4.52
CA THR A 23 -1.85 -13.39 3.33
C THR A 23 -2.59 -12.85 2.10
N LEU A 24 -3.86 -13.22 1.92
CA LEU A 24 -4.71 -12.71 0.83
C LEU A 24 -4.90 -11.20 0.91
N LEU A 25 -5.19 -10.68 2.11
CA LEU A 25 -5.34 -9.23 2.32
C LEU A 25 -4.01 -8.52 2.09
N SER A 26 -2.90 -9.06 2.60
CA SER A 26 -1.58 -8.46 2.45
C SER A 26 -1.17 -8.38 0.99
N THR A 27 -1.34 -9.46 0.21
CA THR A 27 -1.09 -9.45 -1.25
C THR A 27 -1.94 -8.41 -1.97
N LYS A 28 -3.22 -8.28 -1.63
CA LYS A 28 -4.09 -7.25 -2.22
C LYS A 28 -3.64 -5.84 -1.84
N TRP A 29 -3.27 -5.61 -0.59
CA TRP A 29 -2.79 -4.31 -0.10
C TRP A 29 -1.45 -3.93 -0.72
N ILE A 30 -0.57 -4.89 -0.98
CA ILE A 30 0.70 -4.66 -1.69
C ILE A 30 0.44 -4.20 -3.12
N ILE A 31 -0.49 -4.86 -3.83
CA ILE A 31 -0.88 -4.47 -5.19
C ILE A 31 -1.53 -3.08 -5.20
N THR A 32 -2.46 -2.82 -4.27
CA THR A 32 -3.11 -1.51 -4.14
C THR A 32 -2.09 -0.42 -3.78
N GLY A 33 -1.14 -0.69 -2.88
CA GLY A 33 -0.08 0.24 -2.51
C GLY A 33 0.86 0.56 -3.67
N ALA A 34 1.23 -0.45 -4.47
CA ALA A 34 2.03 -0.26 -5.67
C ALA A 34 1.29 0.60 -6.71
N LEU A 35 0.03 0.29 -6.99
CA LEU A 35 -0.81 1.10 -7.90
C LEU A 35 -0.95 2.54 -7.40
N LEU A 36 -1.20 2.74 -6.11
CA LEU A 36 -1.34 4.07 -5.52
C LEU A 36 -0.03 4.85 -5.57
N SER A 37 1.11 4.19 -5.38
CA SER A 37 2.44 4.79 -5.51
C SER A 37 2.76 5.19 -6.94
N VAL A 38 2.39 4.37 -7.94
CA VAL A 38 2.56 4.70 -9.36
C VAL A 38 1.69 5.90 -9.72
N ILE A 39 0.42 5.91 -9.30
CA ILE A 39 -0.51 7.01 -9.56
C ILE A 39 -0.04 8.30 -8.86
N GLY A 40 0.35 8.22 -7.59
CA GLY A 40 0.87 9.35 -6.82
C GLY A 40 2.17 9.91 -7.41
N GLY A 41 3.09 9.02 -7.83
CA GLY A 41 4.31 9.41 -8.53
C GLY A 41 4.04 10.08 -9.89
N ALA A 42 3.09 9.56 -10.66
CA ALA A 42 2.67 10.15 -11.94
C ALA A 42 2.02 11.53 -11.76
N ILE A 43 1.16 11.70 -10.73
CA ILE A 43 0.56 12.99 -10.40
C ILE A 43 1.63 13.99 -9.96
N MET A 44 2.60 13.58 -9.13
CA MET A 44 3.66 14.47 -8.63
C MET A 44 4.68 14.83 -9.72
N GLY A 45 5.04 13.89 -10.61
CA GLY A 45 5.90 14.16 -11.76
C GLY A 45 5.19 15.00 -12.83
N GLY A 46 3.92 14.71 -13.10
CA GLY A 46 3.09 15.47 -14.05
C GLY A 46 2.78 16.87 -13.57
N SER A 47 2.55 17.07 -12.26
CA SER A 47 2.36 18.41 -11.69
C SER A 47 3.65 19.24 -11.73
N SER A 48 4.83 18.60 -11.66
CA SER A 48 6.11 19.28 -11.84
C SER A 48 6.31 19.81 -13.26
N PHE A 49 5.69 19.19 -14.27
CA PHE A 49 5.63 19.74 -15.63
C PHE A 49 4.68 20.94 -15.76
N PHE A 50 3.65 21.02 -14.91
CA PHE A 50 2.63 22.08 -14.95
C PHE A 50 2.90 23.23 -13.98
N LEU A 51 3.80 23.05 -13.00
CA LEU A 51 4.36 24.12 -12.18
C LEU A 51 5.29 24.98 -13.06
N PRO A 52 4.94 26.24 -13.34
CA PRO A 52 5.83 27.13 -14.06
C PRO A 52 7.13 27.23 -13.27
N LYS A 53 8.28 27.00 -13.93
CA LYS A 53 9.57 27.38 -13.34
C LYS A 53 9.42 28.82 -12.85
N PRO A 54 9.70 29.15 -11.57
CA PRO A 54 9.72 30.53 -11.16
C PRO A 54 10.79 31.23 -12.01
N THR A 55 10.34 32.02 -12.98
CA THR A 55 11.18 32.96 -13.70
C THR A 55 11.53 34.07 -12.73
N ASN A 56 12.37 33.75 -11.74
CA ASN A 56 13.14 34.75 -11.02
C ASN A 56 14.37 35.06 -11.86
N LYS A 57 14.13 35.69 -13.01
CA LYS A 57 15.09 36.63 -13.60
C LYS A 57 14.48 38.02 -13.44
N SER A 58 14.38 38.39 -12.17
CA SER A 58 14.55 39.77 -11.75
C SER A 58 15.81 40.34 -12.42
N CYS A 59 15.67 41.56 -12.93
CA CYS A 59 16.68 42.52 -13.34
C CYS A 59 18.14 42.18 -12.95
N GLY A 60 19.07 42.22 -13.92
CA GLY A 60 20.50 42.15 -13.65
C GLY A 60 21.35 42.30 -14.92
N ASN A 61 21.95 43.49 -15.07
CA ASN A 61 22.99 43.88 -16.04
C ASN A 61 23.86 42.75 -16.60
N LEU A 62 23.89 42.62 -17.94
CA LEU A 62 25.13 42.72 -18.74
C LEU A 62 24.79 42.93 -20.21
#